data_AF-A0A8S9JD20-F1
#
_entry.id   AF-A0A8S9JD20-F1
#
_cell.length_a   1.000
_cell.length_b   1.000
_cell.length_c   1.000
_cell.angle_alpha   90.00
_cell.angle_beta   90.00
_cell.angle_gamma   90.00
#
_symmetry.space_group_name_H-M   'P 1'
#
loop_
_entity.id
_entity.type
_entity.pdbx_description
1 polymer ?
#
loop_
_entity_poly.entity_id
_entity_poly.type
_entity_poly.pdbx_seq_one_letter_code
_entity_poly.pdbx_strand_id
1 'polypeptide(L)'
;MHITQQDYSNLTFSFLVKSDERSMLGILLRFSTPSQETKSLVMAPNEYMHRFGDMFLPCLRRTTSDWTVHETNLLMDGHTLTEISALCYGPDDLAEETNTQGYSALLGHISIKSQQKTKPFPPASSWVIEAHNIEIVPGDSGSRTLSCKLEWRLKHPEEDSVFTRYNVYAEKLISYRTRKVMEEPRSEKVFLGTAHIDAYYVSDMVVGPDVKKVRFVIQTWYEDGSWQELDTSPSVLVEAERLSSKLCCCGLI
;
A
#
# COMPACT_ATOMS: atom_id res chain seq x y z
N MET A 1 -22.08 -15.53 33.77
CA MET A 1 -22.29 -15.48 32.30
C MET A 1 -20.99 -15.92 31.67
N HIS A 2 -20.89 -17.21 31.31
CA HIS A 2 -19.72 -17.77 30.66
C HIS A 2 -19.75 -17.34 29.19
N ILE A 3 -18.80 -16.49 28.80
CA ILE A 3 -18.46 -16.29 27.39
C ILE A 3 -17.22 -17.14 27.16
N THR A 4 -17.42 -18.38 26.73
CA THR A 4 -16.38 -19.16 26.07
C THR A 4 -16.34 -18.73 24.61
N GLN A 5 -15.36 -17.92 24.25
CA GLN A 5 -14.89 -17.83 22.87
C GLN A 5 -13.38 -18.00 22.89
N GLN A 6 -12.97 -19.26 22.79
CA GLN A 6 -11.59 -19.67 22.66
C GLN A 6 -11.28 -19.71 21.17
N ASP A 7 -11.11 -18.53 20.57
CA ASP A 7 -10.53 -18.42 19.24
C ASP A 7 -9.01 -18.44 19.41
N TYR A 8 -8.42 -19.61 19.17
CA TYR A 8 -6.98 -19.82 19.06
C TYR A 8 -6.44 -19.02 17.88
N SER A 9 -6.15 -17.73 18.07
CA SER A 9 -5.69 -16.88 16.99
C SER A 9 -4.21 -17.12 16.76
N ASN A 10 -3.88 -17.92 15.75
CA ASN A 10 -2.57 -17.90 15.14
C ASN A 10 -2.31 -16.48 14.62
N LEU A 11 -1.25 -15.85 15.11
CA LEU A 11 -0.88 -14.48 14.74
C LEU A 11 0.21 -14.51 13.69
N THR A 12 0.01 -13.80 12.60
CA THR A 12 1.05 -13.53 11.61
C THR A 12 1.73 -12.21 11.97
N PHE A 13 3.01 -12.30 12.31
CA PHE A 13 3.88 -11.15 12.53
C PHE A 13 4.72 -10.91 11.28
N SER A 14 4.81 -9.66 10.84
CA SER A 14 5.74 -9.30 9.78
C SER A 14 6.35 -7.92 9.98
N PHE A 15 7.58 -7.75 9.50
CA PHE A 15 8.21 -6.44 9.39
C PHE A 15 8.98 -6.28 8.09
N LEU A 16 9.06 -5.04 7.60
CA LEU A 16 9.74 -4.66 6.36
C LEU A 16 11.00 -3.86 6.68
N VAL A 17 12.14 -4.31 6.19
CA VAL A 17 13.45 -3.72 6.47
C VAL A 17 14.22 -3.44 5.19
N LYS A 18 14.92 -2.30 5.16
CA LYS A 18 15.95 -2.01 4.18
C LYS A 18 17.25 -1.72 4.93
N SER A 19 18.22 -2.61 4.79
CA SER A 19 19.52 -2.50 5.43
C SER A 19 20.59 -3.11 4.53
N ASP A 20 21.84 -2.71 4.76
CA ASP A 20 22.98 -3.44 4.21
C ASP A 20 23.28 -4.71 5.03
N GLU A 21 24.22 -5.52 4.56
CA GLU A 21 24.63 -6.77 5.21
C GLU A 21 25.33 -6.55 6.56
N ARG A 22 25.72 -5.30 6.89
CA ARG A 22 26.46 -4.96 8.12
C ARG A 22 25.59 -4.31 9.20
N SER A 23 24.42 -3.81 8.81
CA SER A 23 23.48 -3.04 9.64
C SER A 23 22.20 -3.85 9.87
N MET A 24 22.31 -4.97 10.56
CA MET A 24 21.18 -5.89 10.73
C MET A 24 20.15 -5.33 11.70
N LEU A 25 18.88 -5.60 11.41
CA LEU A 25 17.75 -5.21 12.24
C LEU A 25 16.81 -6.41 12.44
N GLY A 26 16.54 -6.72 13.70
CA GLY A 26 15.50 -7.65 14.12
C GLY A 26 14.46 -6.98 15.02
N ILE A 27 13.44 -7.74 15.41
CA ILE A 27 12.39 -7.28 16.31
C ILE A 27 12.36 -8.20 17.55
N LEU A 28 12.46 -7.61 18.73
CA LEU A 28 12.22 -8.26 20.02
C LEU A 28 10.74 -8.08 20.39
N LEU A 29 10.06 -9.19 20.64
CA LEU A 29 8.68 -9.26 21.09
C LEU A 29 8.67 -9.72 22.54
N ARG A 30 8.02 -8.97 23.45
CA ARG A 30 7.79 -9.40 24.83
C ARG A 30 6.33 -9.63 25.10
N PHE A 31 6.05 -10.76 25.73
CA PHE A 31 4.74 -11.21 26.09
C PHE A 31 4.63 -11.39 27.60
N SER A 32 3.45 -11.21 28.17
CA SER A 32 3.15 -11.52 29.57
C SER A 32 1.88 -12.35 29.72
N THR A 33 1.81 -13.23 30.71
CA THR A 33 0.59 -13.91 31.13
C THR A 33 -0.16 -13.10 32.21
N PRO A 34 -1.42 -13.44 32.55
CA PRO A 34 -2.12 -12.84 33.68
C PRO A 34 -1.42 -13.02 35.03
N SER A 35 -0.59 -14.07 35.17
CA SER A 35 0.26 -14.30 36.34
C SER A 35 1.56 -13.49 36.32
N GLN A 36 1.73 -12.56 35.37
CA GLN A 36 2.91 -11.71 35.17
C GLN A 36 4.19 -12.47 34.77
N GLU A 37 4.09 -13.72 34.33
CA GLU A 37 5.22 -14.42 33.73
C GLU A 37 5.50 -13.84 32.34
N THR A 38 6.77 -13.55 32.05
CA THR A 38 7.17 -12.91 30.79
C THR A 38 7.89 -13.87 29.87
N LYS A 39 7.61 -13.81 28.57
CA LYS A 39 8.33 -14.53 27.52
C LYS A 39 8.82 -13.57 26.45
N SER A 40 10.08 -13.71 26.04
CA SER A 40 10.70 -12.87 25.02
C SER A 40 11.06 -13.69 23.79
N LEU A 41 10.77 -13.17 22.60
CA LEU A 41 11.05 -13.80 21.31
C LEU A 41 11.74 -12.80 20.39
N VAL A 42 12.75 -13.23 19.65
CA VAL A 42 13.51 -12.41 18.70
C VAL A 42 13.24 -12.89 17.29
N MET A 43 12.63 -12.02 16.49
CA MET A 43 12.42 -12.22 15.06
C MET A 43 13.59 -11.60 14.30
N ALA A 44 14.44 -12.45 13.73
CA ALA A 44 15.66 -12.05 13.02
C ALA A 44 15.97 -13.03 11.87
N PRO A 45 16.83 -12.66 10.89
CA PRO A 45 17.30 -13.57 9.86
C PRO A 45 17.92 -14.85 10.44
N ASN A 46 17.65 -16.01 9.82
CA ASN A 46 18.06 -17.34 10.31
C ASN A 46 19.58 -17.52 10.48
N GLU A 47 20.38 -16.73 9.78
CA GLU A 47 21.84 -16.74 9.89
C GLU A 47 22.34 -16.38 11.31
N TYR A 48 21.48 -15.77 12.15
CA TYR A 48 21.79 -15.35 13.52
C TYR A 48 21.10 -16.19 14.60
N MET A 49 20.58 -17.38 14.25
CA MET A 49 19.94 -18.30 15.20
C MET A 49 20.79 -18.56 16.45
N HIS A 50 22.09 -18.79 16.28
CA HIS A 50 23.02 -19.11 17.36
C HIS A 50 23.19 -17.96 18.38
N ARG A 51 22.97 -16.71 17.98
CA ARG A 51 23.13 -15.53 18.86
C ARG A 51 21.97 -15.39 19.85
N PHE A 52 20.78 -15.86 19.49
CA PHE A 52 19.56 -15.64 20.28
C PHE A 52 19.03 -16.90 20.98
N GLY A 53 19.63 -18.08 20.70
CA GLY A 53 19.31 -19.34 21.38
C GLY A 53 17.81 -19.63 21.39
N ASP A 54 17.27 -19.96 22.56
CA ASP A 54 15.87 -20.35 22.75
C ASP A 54 14.87 -19.19 22.54
N MET A 55 15.35 -17.94 22.47
CA MET A 55 14.51 -16.78 22.14
C MET A 55 14.29 -16.63 20.63
N PHE A 56 15.06 -17.33 19.79
CA PHE A 56 14.99 -17.15 18.35
C PHE A 56 13.65 -17.62 17.78
N LEU A 57 13.02 -16.75 16.99
CA LEU A 57 11.81 -17.04 16.23
C LEU A 57 12.13 -17.07 14.74
N PRO A 58 12.10 -18.26 14.09
CA PRO A 58 12.34 -18.39 12.67
C PRO A 58 11.38 -17.53 11.83
N CYS A 59 11.91 -16.88 10.80
CA CYS A 59 11.12 -16.08 9.88
C CYS A 59 11.36 -16.49 8.42
N LEU A 60 10.29 -16.41 7.63
CA LEU A 60 10.36 -16.44 6.19
C LEU A 60 10.87 -15.08 5.70
N ARG A 61 11.92 -15.10 4.89
CA ARG A 61 12.51 -13.91 4.27
C ARG A 61 12.06 -13.81 2.82
N ARG A 62 11.51 -12.67 2.43
CA ARG A 62 11.16 -12.36 1.03
C ARG A 62 11.70 -10.99 0.65
N THR A 63 12.58 -10.95 -0.34
CA THR A 63 13.14 -9.68 -0.84
C THR A 63 12.34 -9.20 -2.03
N THR A 64 11.88 -7.96 -1.98
CA THR A 64 11.18 -7.26 -3.07
C THR A 64 11.89 -5.94 -3.34
N SER A 65 12.61 -5.87 -4.48
CA SER A 65 13.52 -4.75 -4.79
C SER A 65 14.60 -4.59 -3.71
N ASP A 66 14.63 -3.45 -3.00
CA ASP A 66 15.60 -3.15 -1.94
C ASP A 66 15.08 -3.45 -0.52
N TRP A 67 13.81 -3.85 -0.40
CA TRP A 67 13.19 -4.12 0.89
C TRP A 67 13.08 -5.62 1.13
N THR A 68 13.28 -6.03 2.36
CA THR A 68 13.15 -7.41 2.81
C THR A 68 12.00 -7.50 3.80
N VAL A 69 11.01 -8.34 3.49
CA VAL A 69 9.95 -8.74 4.42
C VAL A 69 10.43 -9.93 5.23
N HIS A 70 10.30 -9.82 6.54
CA HIS A 70 10.41 -10.92 7.49
C HIS A 70 9.02 -11.27 8.00
N GLU A 71 8.61 -12.53 7.89
CA GLU A 71 7.27 -12.99 8.28
C GLU A 71 7.35 -14.26 9.12
N THR A 72 6.52 -14.39 10.15
CA THR A 72 6.40 -15.60 10.96
C THR A 72 4.99 -15.76 11.48
N ASN A 73 4.61 -17.00 11.78
CA ASN A 73 3.35 -17.33 12.42
C ASN A 73 3.63 -17.78 13.86
N LEU A 74 2.88 -17.22 14.79
CA LEU A 74 3.11 -17.39 16.21
C LEU A 74 1.79 -17.70 16.92
N LEU A 75 1.78 -18.82 17.62
CA LEU A 75 0.73 -19.20 18.56
C LEU A 75 1.22 -18.90 19.97
N MET A 76 0.58 -17.94 20.64
CA MET A 76 0.95 -17.47 21.99
C MET A 76 -0.29 -17.39 22.87
N ASP A 77 -0.97 -18.52 23.04
CA ASP A 77 -2.22 -18.61 23.80
C ASP A 77 -2.05 -18.17 25.25
N GLY A 78 -3.03 -17.40 25.74
CA GLY A 78 -3.03 -16.89 27.13
C GLY A 78 -1.96 -15.83 27.41
N HIS A 79 -1.19 -15.40 26.41
CA HIS A 79 -0.20 -14.35 26.53
C HIS A 79 -0.69 -13.06 25.86
N THR A 80 -0.32 -11.93 26.44
CA THR A 80 -0.53 -10.60 25.87
C THR A 80 0.80 -10.03 25.40
N LEU A 81 0.89 -9.53 24.17
CA LEU A 81 2.05 -8.78 23.71
C LEU A 81 2.10 -7.44 24.43
N THR A 82 3.19 -7.16 25.14
CA THR A 82 3.36 -5.96 25.96
C THR A 82 4.43 -5.01 25.41
N GLU A 83 5.37 -5.51 24.62
CA GLU A 83 6.46 -4.70 24.07
C GLU A 83 6.90 -5.19 22.69
N ILE A 84 7.19 -4.23 21.81
CA ILE A 84 7.87 -4.43 20.53
C ILE A 84 9.08 -3.51 20.52
N SER A 85 10.27 -4.09 20.42
CA SER A 85 11.54 -3.37 20.45
C SER A 85 12.37 -3.67 19.22
N ALA A 86 12.97 -2.64 18.62
CA ALA A 86 13.93 -2.82 17.53
C ALA A 86 15.26 -3.33 18.10
N LEU A 87 15.84 -4.33 17.47
CA LEU A 87 17.13 -4.91 17.83
C LEU A 87 18.14 -4.65 16.71
N CYS A 88 19.01 -3.67 16.92
CA CYS A 88 20.05 -3.28 15.97
C CYS A 88 21.35 -4.02 16.32
N TYR A 89 21.95 -4.69 15.34
CA TYR A 89 23.21 -5.41 15.56
C TYR A 89 24.05 -5.52 14.29
N GLY A 90 25.34 -5.78 14.46
CA GLY A 90 26.28 -6.03 13.38
C GLY A 90 26.99 -7.38 13.52
N PRO A 91 27.83 -7.75 12.54
CA PRO A 91 28.68 -8.93 12.61
C PRO A 91 29.67 -8.85 13.77
N ASP A 92 30.01 -10.01 14.37
CA ASP A 92 30.91 -10.11 15.53
C ASP A 92 32.35 -9.68 15.23
N ASP A 93 32.76 -9.72 13.96
CA ASP A 93 34.12 -9.37 13.49
C ASP A 93 34.43 -7.86 13.51
N LEU A 94 33.52 -7.02 14.02
CA LEU A 94 33.65 -5.56 14.05
C LEU A 94 34.41 -5.01 15.27
N ALA A 95 35.10 -5.87 16.02
CA ALA A 95 35.83 -5.49 17.23
C ALA A 95 37.10 -4.65 16.97
N GLU A 96 37.52 -4.41 15.72
CA GLU A 96 38.76 -3.67 15.43
C GLU A 96 38.54 -2.42 14.57
N GLU A 97 38.59 -1.26 15.24
CA GLU A 97 39.19 0.07 14.92
C GLU A 97 39.23 0.63 13.48
N THR A 98 38.63 0.00 12.46
CA THR A 98 38.77 0.42 11.05
C THR A 98 37.46 0.69 10.30
N ASN A 99 36.30 0.57 10.94
CA ASN A 99 35.03 0.77 10.21
C ASN A 99 34.49 2.20 10.35
N THR A 100 34.83 3.05 9.39
CA THR A 100 34.18 4.36 9.17
C THR A 100 32.76 4.25 8.58
N GLN A 101 32.27 3.03 8.30
CA GLN A 101 30.90 2.81 7.86
C GLN A 101 29.96 2.82 9.06
N GLY A 102 29.12 3.86 9.14
CA GLY A 102 28.08 3.95 10.17
C GLY A 102 26.97 2.91 9.97
N TYR A 103 26.35 2.48 11.08
CA TYR A 103 25.16 1.63 11.05
C TYR A 103 24.00 2.36 10.37
N SER A 104 23.38 1.75 9.37
CA SER A 104 22.22 2.30 8.67
C SER A 104 21.20 1.23 8.31
N ALA A 105 20.04 1.28 8.96
CA ALA A 105 18.89 0.43 8.66
C ALA A 105 17.60 1.26 8.69
N LEU A 106 16.67 0.91 7.81
CA LEU A 106 15.34 1.51 7.72
C LEU A 106 14.29 0.45 8.03
N LEU A 107 13.47 0.72 9.04
CA LEU A 107 12.28 -0.05 9.36
C LEU A 107 11.07 0.63 8.70
N GLY A 108 10.45 -0.04 7.73
CA GLY A 108 9.36 0.52 6.94
C GLY A 108 7.97 0.27 7.55
N HIS A 109 7.69 -0.97 7.92
CA HIS A 109 6.36 -1.39 8.37
C HIS A 109 6.48 -2.56 9.36
N ILE A 110 5.59 -2.58 10.36
CA ILE A 110 5.35 -3.72 11.25
C ILE A 110 3.86 -4.04 11.20
N SER A 111 3.51 -5.32 11.06
CA SER A 111 2.13 -5.79 11.06
C SER A 111 1.97 -7.00 11.97
N ILE A 112 0.87 -7.00 12.70
CA ILE A 112 0.42 -8.13 13.53
C ILE A 112 -1.01 -8.42 13.10
N LYS A 113 -1.22 -9.56 12.47
CA LYS A 113 -2.52 -9.97 11.92
C LYS A 113 -2.99 -11.23 12.62
N SER A 114 -4.25 -11.24 13.03
CA SER A 114 -4.91 -12.48 13.41
C SER A 114 -5.35 -13.23 12.15
N GLN A 115 -5.19 -14.55 12.10
CA GLN A 115 -5.69 -15.39 10.99
C GLN A 115 -7.23 -15.48 10.92
N GLN A 116 -7.95 -14.47 11.43
CA GLN A 116 -9.38 -14.35 11.15
C GLN A 116 -9.57 -14.19 9.63
N LYS A 117 -10.67 -14.74 9.11
CA LYS A 117 -11.00 -14.63 7.68
C LYS A 117 -11.15 -13.15 7.31
N THR A 118 -10.13 -12.57 6.69
CA THR A 118 -10.24 -11.24 6.08
C THR A 118 -11.34 -11.31 5.03
N LYS A 119 -12.33 -10.42 5.13
CA LYS A 119 -13.37 -10.32 4.10
C LYS A 119 -12.69 -9.94 2.78
N PRO A 120 -13.03 -10.59 1.66
CA PRO A 120 -12.46 -10.21 0.37
C PRO A 120 -12.83 -8.76 0.03
N PHE A 121 -11.95 -8.06 -0.67
CA PHE A 121 -12.29 -6.73 -1.19
C PHE A 121 -13.45 -6.84 -2.19
N PRO A 122 -14.42 -5.90 -2.18
CA PRO A 122 -15.46 -5.87 -3.18
C PRO A 122 -14.86 -5.71 -4.59
N PRO A 123 -15.33 -6.47 -5.59
CA PRO A 123 -14.81 -6.36 -6.94
C PRO A 123 -15.12 -4.99 -7.52
N ALA A 124 -14.30 -4.51 -8.47
CA ALA A 124 -14.47 -3.21 -9.11
C ALA A 124 -15.91 -2.94 -9.62
N SER A 125 -16.60 -3.97 -10.11
CA SER A 125 -17.98 -3.90 -10.60
C SER A 125 -19.03 -3.56 -9.53
N SER A 126 -18.70 -3.73 -8.25
CA SER A 126 -19.57 -3.38 -7.11
C SER A 126 -19.52 -1.90 -6.73
N TRP A 127 -18.57 -1.16 -7.29
CA TRP A 127 -18.41 0.26 -7.05
C TRP A 127 -19.11 1.10 -8.12
N VAL A 128 -19.55 2.28 -7.70
CA VAL A 128 -19.88 3.39 -8.59
C VAL A 128 -18.85 4.47 -8.31
N ILE A 129 -18.18 4.96 -9.35
CA ILE A 129 -17.28 6.10 -9.27
C ILE A 129 -17.77 7.14 -10.28
N GLU A 130 -17.92 8.37 -9.80
CA GLU A 130 -18.38 9.50 -10.59
C GLU A 130 -17.33 10.61 -10.55
N ALA A 131 -17.14 11.28 -11.68
CA ALA A 131 -16.31 12.46 -11.80
C ALA A 131 -17.21 13.68 -12.04
N HIS A 132 -17.15 14.64 -11.14
CA HIS A 132 -17.94 15.86 -11.15
C HIS A 132 -17.03 17.07 -11.37
N ASN A 133 -17.66 18.18 -11.78
CA ASN A 133 -17.01 19.48 -11.91
C ASN A 133 -15.71 19.40 -12.74
N ILE A 134 -15.77 18.66 -13.86
CA ILE A 134 -14.62 18.46 -14.73
C ILE A 134 -14.29 19.79 -15.41
N GLU A 135 -13.14 20.34 -15.06
CA GLU A 135 -12.58 21.54 -15.64
C GLU A 135 -11.32 21.17 -16.43
N ILE A 136 -11.27 21.62 -17.68
CA ILE A 136 -10.11 21.43 -18.55
C ILE A 136 -9.69 22.79 -19.06
N VAL A 137 -8.52 23.25 -18.62
CA VAL A 137 -7.96 24.54 -19.04
C VAL A 137 -6.82 24.29 -20.03
N PRO A 138 -6.87 24.87 -21.25
CA PRO A 138 -5.75 24.82 -22.18
C PRO A 138 -4.52 25.52 -21.57
N GLY A 139 -3.36 24.89 -21.68
CA GLY A 139 -2.06 25.46 -21.32
C GLY A 139 -1.19 25.70 -22.56
N ASP A 140 0.07 26.05 -22.32
CA ASP A 140 1.03 26.29 -23.39
C ASP A 140 1.40 25.00 -24.12
N SER A 141 1.82 25.13 -25.39
CA SER A 141 2.33 24.04 -26.22
C SER A 141 1.39 22.82 -26.34
N GLY A 142 0.07 23.04 -26.27
CA GLY A 142 -0.95 21.99 -26.41
C GLY A 142 -1.14 21.12 -25.16
N SER A 143 -0.48 21.46 -24.05
CA SER A 143 -0.79 20.89 -22.73
C SER A 143 -2.14 21.41 -22.23
N ARG A 144 -2.70 20.71 -21.24
CA ARG A 144 -3.96 21.07 -20.58
C ARG A 144 -3.82 20.80 -19.09
N THR A 145 -4.53 21.53 -18.25
CA THR A 145 -4.74 21.13 -16.86
C THR A 145 -6.13 20.52 -16.71
N LEU A 146 -6.23 19.43 -15.97
CA LEU A 146 -7.47 18.76 -15.61
C LEU A 146 -7.70 18.90 -14.11
N SER A 147 -8.85 19.47 -13.75
CA SER A 147 -9.36 19.49 -12.39
C SER A 147 -10.70 18.77 -12.34
N CYS A 148 -10.95 17.96 -11.32
CA CYS A 148 -12.23 17.30 -11.11
C CYS A 148 -12.40 16.82 -9.67
N LYS A 149 -13.66 16.66 -9.26
CA LYS A 149 -14.01 15.98 -8.01
C LYS A 149 -14.39 14.55 -8.32
N LEU A 150 -13.71 13.59 -7.70
CA LEU A 150 -14.05 12.17 -7.74
C LEU A 150 -14.92 11.85 -6.52
N GLU A 151 -15.99 11.11 -6.71
CA GLU A 151 -16.83 10.55 -5.64
C GLU A 151 -17.08 9.07 -5.93
N TRP A 152 -17.14 8.25 -4.88
CA TRP A 152 -17.36 6.82 -5.04
C TRP A 152 -18.28 6.25 -3.96
N ARG A 153 -18.87 5.09 -4.23
CA ARG A 153 -19.68 4.35 -3.26
C ARG A 153 -19.86 2.90 -3.69
N LEU A 154 -20.16 2.04 -2.72
CA LEU A 154 -20.65 0.69 -2.99
C LEU A 154 -22.11 0.73 -3.46
N LYS A 155 -22.44 -0.09 -4.46
CA LYS A 155 -23.83 -0.28 -4.94
C LYS A 155 -24.73 -0.88 -3.87
N HIS A 156 -24.19 -1.85 -3.13
CA HIS A 156 -24.88 -2.60 -2.09
C HIS A 156 -23.95 -2.72 -0.87
N PRO A 157 -23.90 -1.71 0.00
CA PRO A 157 -23.07 -1.77 1.20
C PRO A 157 -23.62 -2.83 2.16
N GLU A 158 -22.76 -3.74 2.60
CA GLU A 158 -23.06 -4.60 3.75
C GLU A 158 -22.82 -3.81 5.05
N GLU A 159 -23.46 -4.19 6.16
CA GLU A 159 -23.35 -3.49 7.45
C GLU A 159 -21.90 -3.30 7.93
N ASP A 160 -21.01 -4.24 7.57
CA ASP A 160 -19.59 -4.23 7.94
C ASP A 160 -18.65 -3.66 6.86
N SER A 161 -19.17 -3.16 5.73
CA SER A 161 -18.35 -2.69 4.60
C SER A 161 -17.94 -1.22 4.73
N VAL A 162 -17.42 -0.83 5.89
CA VAL A 162 -16.98 0.55 6.13
C VAL A 162 -15.49 0.66 5.83
N PHE A 163 -15.17 1.28 4.69
CA PHE A 163 -13.81 1.65 4.33
C PHE A 163 -13.56 3.10 4.72
N THR A 164 -12.45 3.36 5.43
CA THR A 164 -12.12 4.71 5.95
C THR A 164 -10.91 5.32 5.27
N ARG A 165 -10.26 4.59 4.36
CA ARG A 165 -9.06 5.04 3.64
C ARG A 165 -9.02 4.50 2.21
N TYR A 166 -8.63 5.39 1.31
CA TYR A 166 -8.53 5.10 -0.11
C TYR A 166 -7.28 5.75 -0.69
N ASN A 167 -6.49 5.02 -1.46
CA ASN A 167 -5.44 5.61 -2.27
C ASN A 167 -5.98 5.93 -3.66
N VAL A 168 -5.65 7.12 -4.15
CA VAL A 168 -6.08 7.60 -5.46
C VAL A 168 -4.87 7.64 -6.38
N TYR A 169 -5.03 7.05 -7.56
CA TYR A 169 -4.01 7.03 -8.61
C TYR A 169 -4.56 7.60 -9.90
N ALA A 170 -3.67 8.10 -10.76
CA ALA A 170 -3.98 8.50 -12.12
C ALA A 170 -3.09 7.79 -13.12
N GLU A 171 -3.69 7.37 -14.24
CA GLU A 171 -3.01 6.77 -15.37
C GLU A 171 -3.38 7.56 -16.64
N LYS A 172 -2.38 8.17 -17.28
CA LYS A 172 -2.56 8.97 -18.48
C LYS A 172 -2.56 8.05 -19.70
N LEU A 173 -3.69 7.96 -20.40
CA LEU A 173 -3.86 7.10 -21.57
C LEU A 173 -3.49 7.87 -22.84
N ILE A 174 -2.35 7.50 -23.41
CA ILE A 174 -1.78 8.13 -24.61
C ILE A 174 -2.40 7.52 -25.86
N SER A 175 -2.85 8.35 -26.81
CA SER A 175 -3.26 7.85 -28.13
C SER A 175 -2.04 7.70 -29.03
N TYR A 176 -1.75 6.48 -29.47
CA TYR A 176 -0.65 6.23 -30.40
C TYR A 176 -0.83 7.00 -31.72
N ARG A 177 0.19 7.76 -32.12
CA ARG A 177 0.53 7.90 -33.53
C ARG A 177 1.54 6.82 -33.87
N THR A 178 1.17 5.94 -34.79
CA THR A 178 1.89 4.82 -35.36
C THR A 178 3.42 4.99 -35.37
N ARG A 179 4.13 4.47 -34.36
CA ARG A 179 5.57 4.18 -34.46
C ARG A 179 5.76 2.68 -34.45
N LYS A 180 6.48 2.18 -35.45
CA LYS A 180 6.79 0.78 -35.74
C LYS A 180 7.76 0.15 -34.71
N VAL A 181 7.48 0.26 -33.42
CA VAL A 181 8.25 -0.46 -32.39
C VAL A 181 7.25 -1.12 -31.44
N MET A 182 7.35 -2.44 -31.35
CA MET A 182 6.44 -3.36 -30.68
C MET A 182 6.70 -3.39 -29.17
N GLU A 183 6.66 -2.23 -28.53
CA GLU A 183 6.56 -2.12 -27.07
C GLU A 183 5.37 -1.24 -26.78
N GLU A 184 4.34 -1.80 -26.14
CA GLU A 184 3.29 -1.00 -25.54
C GLU A 184 3.93 -0.17 -24.42
N PRO A 185 4.03 1.18 -24.52
CA PRO A 185 4.37 2.01 -23.39
C PRO A 185 3.33 1.75 -22.30
N ARG A 186 3.76 1.07 -21.24
CA ARG A 186 2.97 0.92 -20.03
C ARG A 186 2.74 2.33 -19.48
N SER A 187 1.51 2.81 -19.56
CA SER A 187 1.11 4.01 -18.84
C SER A 187 1.25 3.74 -17.35
N GLU A 188 2.16 4.47 -16.69
CA GLU A 188 2.41 4.30 -15.26
C GLU A 188 1.23 4.87 -14.45
N LYS A 189 0.77 4.11 -13.46
CA LYS A 189 -0.18 4.58 -12.46
C LYS A 189 0.57 5.43 -11.44
N VAL A 190 0.30 6.73 -11.43
CA VAL A 190 0.94 7.69 -10.52
C VAL A 190 0.04 7.88 -9.29
N PHE A 191 0.62 7.74 -8.11
CA PHE A 191 -0.07 8.04 -6.85
C PHE A 191 -0.36 9.53 -6.74
N LEU A 192 -1.61 9.88 -6.44
CA LEU A 192 -2.05 11.26 -6.25
C LEU A 192 -2.17 11.62 -4.78
N GLY A 193 -2.66 10.69 -3.95
CA GLY A 193 -2.89 10.95 -2.53
C GLY A 193 -3.83 9.94 -1.89
N THR A 194 -4.07 10.15 -0.60
CA THR A 194 -4.98 9.33 0.22
C THR A 194 -6.22 10.14 0.61
N ALA A 195 -7.40 9.56 0.43
CA ALA A 195 -8.67 10.08 0.91
C ALA A 195 -9.11 9.33 2.17
N HIS A 196 -9.68 10.07 3.12
CA HIS A 196 -10.28 9.53 4.35
C HIS A 196 -11.82 9.53 4.31
N ILE A 197 -12.37 9.90 3.16
CA ILE A 197 -13.79 9.97 2.86
C ILE A 197 -13.99 9.45 1.43
N ASP A 198 -15.24 9.26 1.03
CA ASP A 198 -15.62 8.70 -0.27
C ASP A 198 -15.50 9.69 -1.45
N ALA A 199 -14.53 10.60 -1.37
CA ALA A 199 -14.30 11.64 -2.36
C ALA A 199 -12.84 12.12 -2.39
N TYR A 200 -12.39 12.61 -3.54
CA TYR A 200 -11.07 13.21 -3.74
C TYR A 200 -11.12 14.31 -4.79
N TYR A 201 -10.47 15.46 -4.52
CA TYR A 201 -10.35 16.52 -5.51
C TYR A 201 -8.98 16.48 -6.18
N VAL A 202 -8.98 16.40 -7.50
CA VAL A 202 -7.79 16.53 -8.33
C VAL A 202 -7.72 17.97 -8.80
N SER A 203 -6.65 18.68 -8.46
CA SER A 203 -6.41 20.06 -8.89
C SER A 203 -5.30 20.10 -9.92
N ASP A 204 -5.53 20.84 -11.00
CA ASP A 204 -4.52 21.32 -11.96
C ASP A 204 -3.58 20.25 -12.49
N MET A 205 -4.08 19.02 -12.67
CA MET A 205 -3.25 17.93 -13.13
C MET A 205 -2.84 18.18 -14.58
N VAL A 206 -1.54 18.31 -14.82
CA VAL A 206 -1.00 18.56 -16.17
C VAL A 206 -1.16 17.33 -17.05
N VAL A 207 -1.87 17.50 -18.15
CA VAL A 207 -2.14 16.48 -19.17
C VAL A 207 -1.44 16.89 -20.48
N GLY A 208 -0.59 16.00 -20.99
CA GLY A 208 0.14 16.23 -22.23
C GLY A 208 -0.76 16.22 -23.47
N PRO A 209 -0.29 16.78 -24.60
CA PRO A 209 -1.08 16.92 -25.83
C PRO A 209 -1.60 15.58 -26.38
N ASP A 210 -0.84 14.50 -26.21
CA ASP A 210 -1.16 13.16 -26.74
C ASP A 210 -2.07 12.32 -25.81
N VAL A 211 -2.41 12.84 -24.63
CA VAL A 211 -3.26 12.16 -23.67
C VAL A 211 -4.71 12.53 -23.93
N LYS A 212 -5.52 11.53 -24.28
CA LYS A 212 -6.95 11.68 -24.58
C LYS A 212 -7.83 11.44 -23.36
N LYS A 213 -7.41 10.51 -22.52
CA LYS A 213 -8.17 10.09 -21.33
C LYS A 213 -7.24 9.93 -20.14
N VAL A 214 -7.77 10.18 -18.97
CA VAL A 214 -7.13 9.87 -17.70
C VAL A 214 -7.99 8.82 -17.00
N ARG A 215 -7.38 7.72 -16.58
CA ARG A 215 -8.02 6.75 -15.70
C ARG A 215 -7.65 7.09 -14.26
N PHE A 216 -8.66 7.32 -13.44
CA PHE A 216 -8.48 7.42 -11.99
C PHE A 216 -8.81 6.09 -11.35
N VAL A 217 -7.93 5.58 -10.48
CA VAL A 217 -8.08 4.30 -9.78
C VAL A 217 -8.19 4.55 -8.28
N ILE A 218 -9.18 3.94 -7.64
CA ILE A 218 -9.44 4.07 -6.19
C ILE A 218 -9.13 2.75 -5.52
N GLN A 219 -8.00 2.66 -4.82
CA GLN A 219 -7.58 1.47 -4.09
C GLN A 219 -8.07 1.55 -2.65
N THR A 220 -8.85 0.55 -2.22
CA THR A 220 -9.41 0.46 -0.87
C THR A 220 -8.45 -0.17 0.14
N TRP A 221 -8.59 0.24 1.40
CA TRP A 221 -7.82 -0.26 2.54
C TRP A 221 -8.77 -0.75 3.64
N TYR A 222 -8.48 -1.91 4.21
CA TYR A 222 -9.11 -2.35 5.46
C TYR A 222 -8.34 -1.79 6.68
N GLU A 223 -9.01 -1.76 7.83
CA GLU A 223 -8.40 -1.32 9.09
C GLU A 223 -7.21 -2.19 9.51
N ASP A 224 -7.16 -3.45 9.05
CA ASP A 224 -6.05 -4.38 9.27
C ASP A 224 -4.79 -4.05 8.43
N GLY A 225 -4.81 -2.93 7.70
CA GLY A 225 -3.71 -2.48 6.86
C GLY A 225 -3.55 -3.27 5.56
N SER A 226 -4.44 -4.21 5.25
CA SER A 226 -4.50 -4.79 3.90
C SER A 226 -5.07 -3.79 2.90
N TRP A 227 -4.58 -3.84 1.68
CA TRP A 227 -5.06 -3.03 0.56
C TRP A 227 -5.46 -3.91 -0.60
N GLN A 228 -6.44 -3.45 -1.37
CA GLN A 228 -6.84 -4.09 -2.62
C GLN A 228 -5.69 -4.09 -3.62
N GLU A 229 -5.57 -5.12 -4.44
CA GLU A 229 -4.62 -5.12 -5.55
C GLU A 229 -4.96 -3.98 -6.54
N LEU A 230 -3.97 -3.16 -6.89
CA LEU A 230 -4.18 -1.93 -7.65
C LEU A 230 -4.82 -2.19 -9.03
N ASP A 231 -4.45 -3.27 -9.70
CA ASP A 231 -4.98 -3.61 -11.02
C ASP A 231 -6.43 -4.13 -10.99
N THR A 232 -6.90 -4.57 -9.83
CA THR A 232 -8.28 -5.04 -9.61
C THR A 232 -9.19 -3.97 -9.00
N SER A 233 -8.61 -2.81 -8.67
CA SER A 233 -9.30 -1.71 -8.00
C SER A 233 -10.28 -0.99 -8.93
N PRO A 234 -11.40 -0.45 -8.40
CA PRO A 234 -12.37 0.28 -9.21
C PRO A 234 -11.74 1.54 -9.82
N SER A 235 -12.17 1.87 -11.04
CA SER A 235 -11.65 3.03 -11.77
C SER A 235 -12.70 3.74 -12.61
N VAL A 236 -12.44 5.01 -12.91
CA VAL A 236 -13.25 5.84 -13.80
C VAL A 236 -12.38 6.48 -14.87
N LEU A 237 -12.90 6.59 -16.08
CA LEU A 237 -12.25 7.28 -17.19
C LEU A 237 -12.81 8.70 -17.31
N VAL A 238 -11.91 9.68 -17.33
CA VAL A 238 -12.24 11.08 -17.60
C VAL A 238 -11.61 11.48 -18.93
N GLU A 239 -12.44 12.00 -19.83
CA GLU A 239 -11.96 12.55 -21.11
C GLU A 239 -11.16 13.83 -20.83
N ALA A 240 -9.96 13.91 -21.39
CA ALA A 240 -9.10 15.09 -21.31
C ALA A 240 -9.26 16.02 -22.52
N GLU A 241 -10.20 15.72 -23.42
CA GLU A 241 -10.56 16.56 -24.56
C GLU A 241 -11.93 17.17 -24.36
N ARG A 242 -12.05 18.49 -24.56
CA ARG A 242 -13.37 19.09 -24.79
C ARG A 242 -13.92 18.55 -26.10
N LEU A 243 -15.11 17.94 -26.07
CA LEU A 243 -15.97 17.88 -27.25
C LEU A 243 -16.19 19.33 -27.69
N SER A 244 -15.55 19.75 -28.77
CA SER A 244 -15.93 20.99 -29.44
C SER A 244 -17.40 20.84 -29.82
N SER A 245 -18.27 21.58 -29.13
CA SER A 245 -19.60 21.84 -29.63
C SER A 245 -19.42 22.42 -31.04
N LYS A 246 -19.77 21.64 -32.06
CA LYS A 246 -19.74 22.07 -33.45
C LYS A 246 -20.43 23.43 -33.53
N LEU A 247 -19.67 24.51 -33.72
CA LEU A 247 -20.22 25.77 -34.20
C LEU A 247 -20.83 25.46 -35.56
N CYS A 248 -22.16 25.41 -35.60
CA CYS A 248 -22.93 25.33 -36.82
C CYS A 248 -22.79 26.69 -37.50
N CYS A 249 -21.73 26.87 -38.30
CA CYS A 249 -21.65 27.95 -39.26
C CYS A 249 -22.46 27.58 -40.50
N CYS A 250 -23.79 27.60 -40.37
CA CYS A 250 -24.69 27.71 -41.50
C CYS A 250 -25.44 29.03 -41.34
N GLY A 251 -25.04 30.04 -42.11
CA GLY A 251 -25.82 31.28 -42.23
C GLY A 251 -24.96 32.54 -42.30
N LEU A 252 -24.35 32.78 -43.45
CA LEU A 252 -24.23 34.15 -43.96
C LEU A 252 -24.81 34.15 -45.37
N ILE A 253 -25.79 35.04 -45.51
CA ILE A 253 -26.63 35.33 -46.68
C ILE A 253 -25.76 35.85 -47.83
#